data_AF-A0A2K3JEA9-F1
#
_entry.id   AF-A0A2K3JEA9-F1
#
_cell.length_a   1.000
_cell.length_b   1.000
_cell.length_c   1.000
_cell.angle_alpha   90.00
_cell.angle_beta   90.00
_cell.angle_gamma   90.00
#
_symmetry.space_group_name_H-M   'P 1'
#
loop_
_entity.id
_entity.type
_entity.pdbx_description
1 polymer ?
#
loop_
_entity_poly.entity_id
_entity_poly.type
_entity_poly.pdbx_seq_one_letter_code
_entity_poly.pdbx_strand_id
1 'polypeptide(L)'
;MDSISDMYMAAMLLSYGADLLEVDRSDRRRQKFKFGGQIPQIFVRSSEKVVLRIENPSFDDIMTYFVGEKLLFPPSFVDSVRRIKALIHNN
;
A
#
# COMPACT_ATOMS: atom_id res chain seq x y z
N MET A 1 -7.50 3.17 12.88
CA MET A 1 -6.71 2.77 11.69
C MET A 1 -7.55 3.11 10.49
N ASP A 2 -7.08 4.08 9.71
CA ASP A 2 -7.90 4.65 8.64
C ASP A 2 -8.05 3.67 7.49
N SER A 3 -9.27 3.59 6.97
CA SER A 3 -9.61 2.64 5.92
C SER A 3 -9.14 3.17 4.56
N ILE A 4 -8.35 2.39 3.84
CA ILE A 4 -7.77 2.80 2.54
C ILE A 4 -8.73 2.42 1.44
N SER A 5 -9.06 3.35 0.55
CA SER A 5 -9.93 3.05 -0.60
C SER A 5 -9.22 3.07 -1.94
N ASP A 6 -7.99 3.59 -1.99
CA ASP A 6 -7.20 3.58 -3.21
C ASP A 6 -6.62 2.18 -3.43
N MET A 7 -6.95 1.58 -4.56
CA MET A 7 -6.53 0.22 -4.93
C MET A 7 -5.01 0.10 -5.05
N TYR A 8 -4.34 1.12 -5.60
CA TYR A 8 -2.90 1.10 -5.82
C TYR A 8 -2.15 1.37 -4.51
N MET A 9 -2.69 2.21 -3.62
CA MET A 9 -2.19 2.33 -2.25
C MET A 9 -2.32 1.00 -1.49
N ALA A 10 -3.46 0.33 -1.58
CA ALA A 10 -3.66 -0.96 -0.95
C ALA A 10 -2.67 -2.02 -1.48
N ALA A 11 -2.45 -2.04 -2.80
CA ALA A 11 -1.46 -2.92 -3.42
C ALA A 11 -0.02 -2.55 -3.01
N MET A 12 0.26 -1.27 -2.77
CA MET A 12 1.56 -0.81 -2.32
C MET A 12 1.85 -1.28 -0.89
N LEU A 13 0.90 -1.13 0.02
CA LEU A 13 1.07 -1.60 1.39
C LEU A 13 1.28 -3.11 1.42
N LEU A 14 0.49 -3.84 0.63
CA LEU A 14 0.63 -5.28 0.50
C LEU A 14 2.01 -5.69 -0.06
N SER A 15 2.54 -4.96 -1.04
CA SER A 15 3.85 -5.27 -1.64
C SER A 15 5.01 -5.01 -0.67
N TYR A 16 4.84 -4.06 0.25
CA TYR A 16 5.75 -3.79 1.35
C TYR A 16 5.57 -4.70 2.58
N GLY A 17 4.64 -5.66 2.50
CA GLY A 17 4.45 -6.67 3.54
C GLY A 17 3.45 -6.27 4.64
N ALA A 18 2.61 -5.25 4.42
CA ALA A 18 1.49 -4.98 5.32
C ALA A 18 0.50 -6.15 5.33
N ASP A 19 -0.02 -6.47 6.51
CA ASP A 19 -1.02 -7.51 6.67
C ASP A 19 -2.39 -6.96 6.30
N LEU A 20 -3.01 -7.51 5.26
CA LEU A 20 -4.40 -7.18 4.94
C LEU A 20 -5.33 -7.88 5.94
N LEU A 21 -6.02 -7.10 6.77
CA LEU A 21 -6.91 -7.61 7.82
C LEU A 21 -8.35 -7.79 7.33
N GLU A 22 -8.86 -6.81 6.57
CA GLU A 22 -10.27 -6.79 6.17
C GLU A 22 -10.45 -6.07 4.83
N VAL A 23 -11.43 -6.51 4.05
CA VAL A 23 -11.94 -5.81 2.86
C VAL A 23 -13.43 -5.56 3.06
N ASP A 24 -13.79 -4.31 3.36
CA ASP A 24 -15.17 -3.85 3.41
C ASP A 24 -15.70 -3.64 1.99
N ARG A 25 -16.71 -4.43 1.65
CA ARG A 25 -17.39 -4.47 0.35
C ARG A 25 -18.85 -4.03 0.43
N SER A 26 -19.25 -3.36 1.51
CA SER A 26 -20.62 -2.87 1.71
C SER A 26 -21.08 -1.92 0.59
N ASP A 27 -20.16 -1.10 0.07
CA ASP A 27 -20.37 -0.29 -1.12
C ASP A 27 -19.79 -0.98 -2.37
N ARG A 28 -20.65 -1.31 -3.34
CA ARG A 28 -20.26 -1.90 -4.62
C ARG A 28 -19.37 -0.98 -5.46
N ARG A 29 -19.44 0.34 -5.25
CA ARG A 29 -18.66 1.34 -6.00
C ARG A 29 -17.31 1.64 -5.36
N ARG A 30 -17.15 1.34 -4.06
CA ARG A 30 -15.94 1.68 -3.31
C ARG A 30 -15.64 0.66 -2.24
N GLN A 31 -14.55 -0.06 -2.41
CA GLN A 31 -14.06 -0.99 -1.41
C GLN A 31 -13.13 -0.25 -0.44
N LYS A 32 -13.13 -0.67 0.81
CA LYS A 32 -12.21 -0.17 1.82
C LYS A 32 -11.37 -1.31 2.37
N PHE A 33 -10.06 -1.10 2.42
CA PHE A 33 -9.08 -2.06 2.90
C PHE A 33 -8.59 -1.62 4.27
N LYS A 34 -8.59 -2.54 5.24
CA LYS A 34 -7.94 -2.36 6.53
C LYS A 34 -6.66 -3.18 6.53
N PHE A 35 -5.55 -2.50 6.76
CA PHE A 35 -4.25 -3.13 6.92
C PHE A 35 -3.87 -3.18 8.39
N GLY A 36 -2.82 -3.93 8.71
CA GLY A 36 -2.24 -4.12 10.01
C GLY A 36 -0.77 -4.52 9.88
N GLY A 37 -0.20 -4.95 10.99
CA GLY A 37 1.21 -5.37 11.03
C GLY A 37 2.18 -4.20 10.97
N GLN A 38 3.46 -4.54 10.92
CA GLN A 38 4.56 -3.60 10.85
C GLN A 38 5.28 -3.77 9.52
N ILE A 39 5.47 -2.66 8.81
CA ILE A 39 6.27 -2.64 7.59
C ILE A 39 7.71 -2.37 8.04
N PRO A 40 8.65 -3.31 7.79
CA PRO A 40 10.00 -3.18 8.33
C PRO A 40 10.78 -2.04 7.65
N GLN A 41 10.54 -1.81 6.37
CA GLN A 41 11.20 -0.76 5.60
C GLN A 41 10.45 -0.40 4.32
N ILE A 42 10.68 0.81 3.84
CA ILE A 42 10.32 1.27 2.48
C ILE A 42 11.51 1.91 1.78
N PHE A 43 11.41 2.04 0.46
CA PHE A 43 12.39 2.76 -0.35
C PHE A 43 11.73 3.95 -1.02
N VAL A 44 12.35 5.13 -0.89
CA VAL A 44 11.85 6.37 -1.47
C VAL A 44 12.93 7.05 -2.31
N ARG A 45 12.53 7.80 -3.32
CA ARG A 45 13.41 8.63 -4.14
C ARG A 45 13.40 10.07 -3.64
N SER A 46 14.58 10.62 -3.36
CA SER A 46 14.76 12.03 -3.02
C SER A 46 14.65 12.92 -4.27
N SER A 47 14.55 14.24 -4.06
CA SER A 47 14.61 15.24 -5.14
C SER A 47 15.90 15.15 -5.96
N GLU A 48 16.99 14.69 -5.35
CA GLU A 48 18.30 14.51 -5.97
C GLU A 48 18.45 13.14 -6.67
N LYS A 49 17.34 12.40 -6.84
CA LYS A 49 17.29 11.05 -7.42
C LYS A 49 18.06 9.99 -6.63
N VAL A 50 18.39 10.27 -5.37
CA VAL A 50 19.00 9.30 -4.46
C VAL A 50 17.90 8.40 -3.89
N VAL A 51 18.19 7.10 -3.78
CA VAL A 51 17.30 6.14 -3.11
C VAL A 51 17.59 6.15 -1.62
N LEU A 52 16.58 6.47 -0.82
CA LEU A 52 16.63 6.45 0.64
C LEU A 52 15.88 5.23 1.16
N ARG A 53 16.46 4.58 2.17
CA ARG A 53 15.81 3.53 2.96
C ARG A 53 15.22 4.18 4.21
N ILE A 54 13.91 3.98 4.41
CA ILE A 54 13.23 4.39 5.64
C ILE A 54 12.87 3.13 6.41
N GLU A 55 13.30 3.04 7.67
CA GLU A 55 13.05 1.90 8.54
C GLU A 55 11.83 2.14 9.43
N ASN A 56 11.03 1.10 9.64
CA ASN A 56 9.80 1.13 10.43
C ASN A 56 8.88 2.33 10.11
N PRO A 57 8.59 2.62 8.83
CA PRO A 57 7.72 3.73 8.47
C PRO A 57 6.32 3.54 9.05
N SER A 58 5.69 4.63 9.46
CA SER A 58 4.26 4.62 9.77
C SER A 58 3.44 4.51 8.48
N PHE A 59 2.15 4.13 8.61
CA PHE A 59 1.24 4.16 7.46
C PHE A 59 1.11 5.58 6.86
N ASP A 60 1.15 6.61 7.70
CA ASP A 60 1.06 8.02 7.27
C ASP A 60 2.28 8.46 6.44
N ASP A 61 3.47 7.98 6.80
CA ASP A 61 4.69 8.21 6.03
C ASP A 61 4.53 7.59 4.63
N ILE A 62 4.09 6.34 4.57
CA ILE A 62 3.92 5.61 3.30
C ILE A 62 2.91 6.32 2.41
N MET A 63 1.78 6.73 2.98
CA MET A 63 0.77 7.48 2.25
C MET A 63 1.33 8.79 1.70
N THR A 64 2.07 9.53 2.53
CA THR A 64 2.74 10.77 2.13
C THR A 64 3.71 10.55 0.98
N TYR A 65 4.56 9.51 1.05
CA TYR A 65 5.53 9.22 0.00
C TYR A 65 4.90 8.67 -1.28
N PHE A 66 3.80 7.93 -1.17
CA PHE A 66 3.05 7.46 -2.33
C PHE A 66 2.39 8.62 -3.08
N VAL A 67 1.67 9.49 -2.37
CA VAL A 67 1.02 10.68 -2.98
C VAL A 67 2.05 11.65 -3.53
N GLY A 68 3.20 11.79 -2.87
CA GLY A 68 4.31 12.60 -3.35
C GLY A 68 5.12 11.97 -4.50
N GLU A 69 4.71 10.80 -5.02
CA GLU A 69 5.40 10.05 -6.08
C GLU A 69 6.88 9.73 -5.78
N LYS A 70 7.22 9.67 -4.50
CA LYS A 70 8.59 9.37 -4.03
C LYS A 70 8.75 7.90 -3.73
N LEU A 71 7.68 7.19 -3.40
CA LEU A 71 7.74 5.78 -3.02
C LEU A 71 8.13 4.91 -4.21
N LEU A 72 9.17 4.09 -4.05
CA LEU A 72 9.57 3.12 -5.06
C LEU A 72 8.70 1.89 -4.96
N PHE A 73 8.34 1.30 -6.10
CA PHE A 73 7.51 0.10 -6.12
C PHE A 73 8.41 -1.15 -5.97
N PRO A 74 8.16 -2.03 -5.00
CA PRO A 74 8.80 -3.34 -4.94
C PRO A 74 8.50 -4.17 -6.19
N PRO A 75 9.37 -5.14 -6.59
CA PRO A 75 9.11 -6.01 -7.73
C PRO A 75 7.77 -6.77 -7.64
N SER A 76 7.32 -7.09 -6.43
CA SER A 76 6.05 -7.78 -6.13
C SER A 76 4.81 -6.89 -6.29
N PHE A 77 4.95 -5.61 -6.64
CA PHE A 77 3.83 -4.67 -6.72
C PHE A 77 2.78 -5.11 -7.74
N VAL A 78 3.20 -5.61 -8.91
CA VAL A 78 2.28 -6.07 -9.96
C VAL A 78 1.40 -7.22 -9.45
N ASP A 79 1.98 -8.17 -8.72
CA ASP A 79 1.24 -9.28 -8.13
C ASP A 79 0.32 -8.82 -6.99
N SER A 80 0.76 -7.81 -6.24
CA SER A 80 -0.07 -7.17 -5.21
C SER A 80 -1.31 -6.48 -5.80
N VAL A 81 -1.16 -5.80 -6.94
CA VAL A 81 -2.30 -5.22 -7.69
C VAL A 81 -3.26 -6.33 -8.14
N ARG A 82 -2.75 -7.44 -8.69
CA ARG A 82 -3.59 -8.58 -9.08
C ARG A 82 -4.34 -9.16 -7.88
N ARG A 83 -3.68 -9.29 -6.73
CA ARG A 83 -4.28 -9.79 -5.50
C ARG A 83 -5.38 -8.87 -4.97
N ILE A 84 -5.15 -7.56 -4.92
CA ILE A 84 -6.19 -6.59 -4.53
C ILE A 84 -7.37 -6.65 -5.50
N LYS A 85 -7.13 -6.70 -6.81
CA LYS A 85 -8.22 -6.86 -7.80
C LYS A 85 -9.02 -8.13 -7.56
N ALA A 86 -8.35 -9.27 -7.36
CA ALA A 86 -9.02 -10.53 -7.06
C ALA A 86 -9.86 -10.42 -5.78
N LEU A 87 -9.40 -9.72 -4.75
CA LEU A 87 -10.14 -9.51 -3.51
C LEU A 87 -11.36 -8.59 -3.68
N ILE A 88 -11.32 -7.63 -4.61
CA ILE A 88 -12.49 -6.80 -4.94
C ILE A 88 -13.57 -7.64 -5.63
N HIS A 89 -13.18 -8.60 -6.48
CA HIS A 89 -14.11 -9.37 -7.31
C HIS A 89 -14.54 -10.72 -6.71
N ASN A 90 -13.74 -11.33 -5.84
CA ASN A 90 -14.10 -12.56 -5.16
C ASN A 90 -14.94 -12.24 -3.90
N ASN A 91 -16.18 -12.75 -3.91
CA ASN A 91 -17.09 -12.77 -2.76
C ASN A 91 -16.73 -13.89 -1.80
#